data_AF-A0A0C1GH14-F1
#
_entry.id   AF-A0A0C1GH14-F1
#
_cell.length_a   1.000
_cell.length_b   1.000
_cell.length_c   1.000
_cell.angle_alpha   90.00
_cell.angle_beta   90.00
_cell.angle_gamma   90.00
#
_symmetry.space_group_name_H-M   'P 1'
#
loop_
_entity.id
_entity.type
_entity.pdbx_description
1 polymer ?
#
loop_
_entity_poly.entity_id
_entity_poly.type
_entity_poly.pdbx_seq_one_letter_code
_entity_poly.pdbx_strand_id
1 'polypeptide(L)'
;MVLPVMVIGLTLYVAVGVLLGFLIGFLFPALSFFTTLLIIASSTAFPVLLGTRFGLQAMDVRPSISIRKLILPATIYGAVQGVGMTVIFGLMATFSTMMISPEILHLNPTAEMALGYLEGIWAIPAMTALVAVFLSVCSIRASLLVPIASASIGRDPDGLPYTPFRHFRASFGPLFALTILSYLGASILYVLVVALAIASGMAETLAGDLQEITNMARGTAPIRAIWSLLALYVVFVLIGVWAFSLQCAGGALGYLHLKEQAESKKPLMASQPKPQPTPLPIEQSGPRLSPEELRAMRKSRQSGGG
;
A
#
# COMPACT_ATOMS: atom_id res chain seq x y z
N MET A 1 4.68 13.40 -14.82
CA MET A 1 4.51 12.13 -15.59
C MET A 1 4.30 10.87 -14.72
N VAL A 2 4.35 10.96 -13.39
CA VAL A 2 4.25 9.79 -12.50
C VAL A 2 2.80 9.28 -12.34
N LEU A 3 1.82 10.18 -12.31
CA LEU A 3 0.41 9.87 -12.06
C LEU A 3 -0.22 8.95 -13.14
N PRO A 4 -0.06 9.20 -14.45
CA PRO A 4 -0.59 8.31 -15.49
C PRO A 4 0.01 6.90 -15.42
N VAL A 5 1.33 6.82 -15.18
CA VAL A 5 2.05 5.54 -15.06
C VAL A 5 1.58 4.75 -13.83
N MET A 6 1.30 5.43 -12.71
CA MET A 6 0.78 4.80 -11.50
C MET A 6 -0.66 4.28 -11.71
N VAL A 7 -1.52 5.06 -12.36
CA VAL A 7 -2.90 4.64 -12.67
C VAL A 7 -2.88 3.43 -13.60
N ILE A 8 -2.16 3.49 -14.73
CA ILE A 8 -2.04 2.37 -15.66
C ILE A 8 -1.43 1.15 -14.97
N GLY A 9 -0.36 1.34 -14.19
CA GLY A 9 0.28 0.26 -13.44
C GLY A 9 -0.65 -0.41 -12.43
N LEU A 10 -1.46 0.37 -11.71
CA LEU A 10 -2.43 -0.13 -10.75
C LEU A 10 -3.59 -0.88 -11.45
N THR A 11 -4.14 -0.31 -12.52
CA THR A 11 -5.21 -0.96 -13.30
C THR A 11 -4.72 -2.29 -13.88
N LEU A 12 -3.51 -2.31 -14.44
CA LEU A 12 -2.91 -3.53 -15.00
C LEU A 12 -2.60 -4.55 -13.90
N TYR A 13 -2.12 -4.10 -12.74
CA TYR A 13 -1.89 -4.96 -11.58
C TYR A 13 -3.19 -5.62 -11.10
N VAL A 14 -4.27 -4.84 -10.96
CA VAL A 14 -5.58 -5.37 -10.57
C VAL A 14 -6.12 -6.33 -11.63
N ALA A 15 -6.04 -5.99 -12.92
CA ALA A 15 -6.50 -6.84 -14.00
C ALA A 15 -5.75 -8.20 -14.04
N VAL A 16 -4.42 -8.17 -13.95
CA VAL A 16 -3.59 -9.38 -13.89
C VAL A 16 -3.87 -10.18 -12.63
N GLY A 17 -4.06 -9.51 -11.49
CA GLY A 17 -4.44 -10.14 -10.23
C GLY A 17 -5.78 -10.88 -10.35
N VAL A 18 -6.81 -10.20 -10.85
CA VAL A 18 -8.14 -10.81 -11.06
C VAL A 18 -8.06 -12.01 -12.01
N LEU A 19 -7.32 -11.89 -13.11
CA LEU A 19 -7.12 -12.98 -14.07
C LEU A 19 -6.42 -14.19 -13.43
N LEU A 20 -5.33 -13.95 -12.69
CA LEU A 20 -4.60 -15.00 -11.98
C LEU A 20 -5.47 -15.66 -10.90
N GLY A 21 -6.20 -14.85 -10.13
CA GLY A 21 -7.14 -15.33 -9.10
C GLY A 21 -8.23 -16.20 -9.70
N PHE A 22 -8.77 -15.81 -10.87
CA PHE A 22 -9.75 -16.59 -11.62
C PHE A 22 -9.18 -17.92 -12.12
N LEU A 23 -8.00 -17.91 -12.76
CA LEU A 23 -7.35 -19.14 -13.25
C LEU A 23 -6.99 -20.11 -12.12
N ILE A 24 -6.44 -19.59 -11.02
CA ILE A 24 -6.11 -20.41 -9.84
C ILE A 24 -7.39 -20.94 -9.19
N GLY A 25 -8.47 -20.16 -9.17
CA GLY A 25 -9.75 -20.59 -8.58
C GLY A 25 -10.47 -21.64 -9.38
N PHE A 26 -10.29 -21.63 -10.69
CA PHE A 26 -10.78 -22.69 -11.56
C PHE A 26 -10.12 -24.04 -11.25
N LEU A 27 -8.81 -24.03 -10.95
CA LEU A 27 -8.05 -25.26 -10.65
C LEU A 27 -8.16 -25.68 -9.18
N PHE A 28 -8.12 -24.72 -8.25
CA PHE A 28 -8.04 -24.92 -6.81
C PHE A 28 -8.86 -23.85 -6.07
N PRO A 29 -10.17 -24.07 -5.83
CA PRO A 29 -11.06 -23.08 -5.22
C PRO A 29 -10.59 -22.58 -3.84
N ALA A 30 -9.98 -23.45 -3.05
CA ALA A 30 -9.40 -23.08 -1.75
C ALA A 30 -8.20 -22.13 -1.92
N LEU A 31 -7.35 -22.35 -2.93
CA LEU A 31 -6.17 -21.52 -3.19
C LEU A 31 -6.57 -20.16 -3.78
N SER A 32 -7.65 -20.07 -4.56
CA SER A 32 -8.12 -18.77 -5.05
C SER A 32 -8.53 -17.82 -3.94
N PHE A 33 -9.05 -18.33 -2.83
CA PHE A 33 -9.39 -17.48 -1.70
C PHE A 33 -8.14 -16.78 -1.16
N PHE A 34 -7.08 -17.54 -0.88
CA PHE A 34 -5.80 -16.98 -0.43
C PHE A 34 -5.15 -16.05 -1.45
N THR A 35 -5.21 -16.42 -2.74
CA THR A 35 -4.59 -15.62 -3.80
C THR A 35 -5.33 -14.29 -4.00
N THR A 36 -6.66 -14.33 -4.02
CA THR A 36 -7.52 -13.14 -4.12
C THR A 36 -7.32 -12.23 -2.92
N LEU A 37 -7.26 -12.80 -1.71
CA LEU A 37 -6.95 -12.05 -0.50
C LEU A 37 -5.59 -11.38 -0.59
N LEU A 38 -4.55 -12.09 -1.03
CA LEU A 38 -3.21 -11.51 -1.22
C LEU A 38 -3.18 -10.40 -2.27
N ILE A 39 -3.89 -10.57 -3.38
CA ILE A 39 -3.99 -9.56 -4.46
C ILE A 39 -4.69 -8.30 -3.96
N ILE A 40 -5.86 -8.45 -3.31
CA ILE A 40 -6.60 -7.32 -2.72
C ILE A 40 -5.75 -6.62 -1.66
N ALA A 41 -5.08 -7.41 -0.82
CA ALA A 41 -4.25 -6.89 0.24
C ALA A 41 -3.06 -6.08 -0.31
N SER A 42 -2.37 -6.62 -1.32
CA SER A 42 -1.22 -5.97 -1.97
C SER A 42 -1.59 -4.80 -2.88
N SER A 43 -2.78 -4.78 -3.48
CA SER A 43 -3.25 -3.65 -4.29
C SER A 43 -3.42 -2.36 -3.48
N THR A 44 -3.53 -2.45 -2.17
CA THR A 44 -3.61 -1.27 -1.28
C THR A 44 -2.24 -0.77 -0.81
N ALA A 45 -1.21 -1.61 -0.82
CA ALA A 45 0.12 -1.30 -0.30
C ALA A 45 1.10 -0.91 -1.42
N PHE A 46 1.01 -1.56 -2.59
CA PHE A 46 1.90 -1.31 -3.71
C PHE A 46 1.82 0.14 -4.23
N PRO A 47 0.64 0.73 -4.44
CA PRO A 47 0.55 2.14 -4.76
C PRO A 47 1.26 2.99 -3.72
N VAL A 48 1.03 2.76 -2.42
CA VAL A 48 1.60 3.61 -1.34
C VAL A 48 3.11 3.59 -1.40
N LEU A 49 3.70 2.40 -1.58
CA LEU A 49 5.14 2.26 -1.75
C LEU A 49 5.66 3.10 -2.91
N LEU A 50 4.98 3.07 -4.06
CA LEU A 50 5.37 3.88 -5.21
C LEU A 50 5.17 5.38 -4.94
N GLY A 51 4.01 5.78 -4.45
CA GLY A 51 3.67 7.18 -4.17
C GLY A 51 4.63 7.79 -3.15
N THR A 52 4.91 7.09 -2.06
CA THR A 52 5.88 7.52 -1.05
C THR A 52 7.30 7.56 -1.60
N ARG A 53 7.71 6.59 -2.42
CA ARG A 53 9.02 6.63 -3.11
C ARG A 53 9.16 7.88 -3.97
N PHE A 54 8.16 8.18 -4.80
CA PHE A 54 8.20 9.36 -5.66
C PHE A 54 8.19 10.65 -4.84
N GLY A 55 7.43 10.71 -3.75
CA GLY A 55 7.45 11.83 -2.81
C GLY A 55 8.82 12.04 -2.17
N LEU A 56 9.48 10.96 -1.73
CA LEU A 56 10.82 11.00 -1.15
C LEU A 56 11.88 11.36 -2.20
N GLN A 57 11.75 10.87 -3.44
CA GLN A 57 12.63 11.27 -4.55
C GLN A 57 12.49 12.76 -4.91
N ALA A 58 11.29 13.33 -4.79
CA ALA A 58 11.07 14.76 -4.97
C ALA A 58 11.71 15.61 -3.86
N MET A 59 12.03 14.99 -2.71
CA MET A 59 12.73 15.59 -1.56
C MET A 59 14.22 15.16 -1.54
N ASP A 60 14.80 14.84 -2.70
CA ASP A 60 16.21 14.44 -2.88
C ASP A 60 16.67 13.19 -2.09
N VAL A 61 15.73 12.38 -1.59
CA VAL A 61 16.07 11.09 -0.96
C VAL A 61 16.24 10.03 -2.05
N ARG A 62 17.50 9.63 -2.27
CA ARG A 62 17.85 8.64 -3.29
C ARG A 62 17.50 7.22 -2.84
N PRO A 63 16.68 6.47 -3.59
CA PRO A 63 16.37 5.08 -3.28
C PRO A 63 17.59 4.19 -3.50
N SER A 64 17.81 3.26 -2.57
CA SER A 64 18.90 2.28 -2.64
C SER A 64 18.51 0.99 -3.40
N ILE A 65 17.21 0.78 -3.61
CA ILE A 65 16.67 -0.45 -4.22
C ILE A 65 15.91 -0.16 -5.53
N SER A 66 15.94 -1.13 -6.45
CA SER A 66 15.16 -1.11 -7.69
C SER A 66 13.67 -1.31 -7.44
N ILE A 67 12.80 -0.78 -8.32
CA ILE A 67 11.33 -0.92 -8.23
C ILE A 67 10.88 -2.39 -8.18
N ARG A 68 11.54 -3.30 -8.89
CA ARG A 68 11.21 -4.75 -8.87
C ARG A 68 11.31 -5.36 -7.47
N LYS A 69 12.23 -4.86 -6.64
CA LYS A 69 12.42 -5.31 -5.25
C LYS A 69 11.34 -4.77 -4.31
N LEU A 70 10.46 -3.87 -4.76
CA LEU A 70 9.33 -3.35 -3.98
C LEU A 70 8.13 -4.30 -3.95
N ILE A 71 8.05 -5.26 -4.88
CA ILE A 71 6.92 -6.20 -4.95
C ILE A 71 6.81 -7.00 -3.65
N LEU A 72 7.93 -7.55 -3.16
CA LEU A 72 7.96 -8.35 -1.95
C LEU A 72 7.48 -7.58 -0.70
N PRO A 73 8.03 -6.39 -0.34
CA PRO A 73 7.52 -5.63 0.78
C PRO A 73 6.06 -5.18 0.56
N ALA A 74 5.64 -4.87 -0.68
CA ALA A 74 4.24 -4.56 -0.97
C ALA A 74 3.31 -5.73 -0.63
N THR A 75 3.69 -6.95 -1.00
CA THR A 75 2.92 -8.16 -0.68
C THR A 75 2.91 -8.42 0.83
N ILE A 76 4.05 -8.26 1.52
CA ILE A 76 4.13 -8.48 2.97
C ILE A 76 3.26 -7.46 3.73
N TYR A 77 3.43 -6.16 3.47
CA TYR A 77 2.65 -5.12 4.13
C TYR A 77 1.16 -5.18 3.76
N GLY A 78 0.88 -5.48 2.48
CA GLY A 78 -0.46 -5.77 2.01
C GLY A 78 -1.07 -6.90 2.83
N ALA A 79 -0.44 -8.08 2.85
CA ALA A 79 -0.93 -9.25 3.58
C ALA A 79 -1.16 -8.97 5.07
N VAL A 80 -0.24 -8.28 5.75
CA VAL A 80 -0.39 -7.90 7.16
C VAL A 80 -1.61 -7.01 7.36
N GLN A 81 -1.79 -6.00 6.49
CA GLN A 81 -2.97 -5.14 6.51
C GLN A 81 -4.25 -5.94 6.21
N GLY A 82 -4.22 -6.83 5.21
CA GLY A 82 -5.35 -7.65 4.80
C GLY A 82 -5.79 -8.64 5.88
N VAL A 83 -4.85 -9.30 6.56
CA VAL A 83 -5.13 -10.17 7.71
C VAL A 83 -5.74 -9.35 8.85
N GLY A 84 -5.14 -8.20 9.20
CA GLY A 84 -5.68 -7.31 10.22
C GLY A 84 -7.10 -6.85 9.91
N MET A 85 -7.36 -6.44 8.66
CA MET A 85 -8.71 -6.10 8.19
C MET A 85 -9.66 -7.28 8.24
N THR A 86 -9.24 -8.47 7.80
CA THR A 86 -10.08 -9.67 7.81
C THR A 86 -10.48 -10.07 9.23
N VAL A 87 -9.57 -9.98 10.20
CA VAL A 87 -9.88 -10.23 11.61
C VAL A 87 -10.90 -9.20 12.12
N ILE A 88 -10.70 -7.91 11.84
CA ILE A 88 -11.62 -6.85 12.27
C ILE A 88 -13.00 -7.05 11.65
N PHE A 89 -13.08 -7.20 10.32
CA PHE A 89 -14.35 -7.41 9.61
C PHE A 89 -15.02 -8.73 9.98
N GLY A 90 -14.25 -9.79 10.21
CA GLY A 90 -14.77 -11.09 10.64
C GLY A 90 -15.37 -11.05 12.04
N LEU A 91 -14.69 -10.39 12.99
CA LEU A 91 -15.23 -10.17 14.34
C LEU A 91 -16.52 -9.34 14.29
N MET A 92 -16.58 -8.35 13.42
CA MET A 92 -17.80 -7.56 13.21
C MET A 92 -18.91 -8.34 12.57
N ALA A 93 -18.63 -9.10 11.50
CA ALA A 93 -19.63 -9.95 10.87
C ALA A 93 -20.21 -10.93 11.90
N THR A 94 -19.34 -11.54 12.73
CA THR A 94 -19.76 -12.43 13.82
C THR A 94 -20.64 -11.70 14.83
N PHE A 95 -20.20 -10.54 15.32
CA PHE A 95 -20.95 -9.72 16.25
C PHE A 95 -22.31 -9.28 15.69
N SER A 96 -22.35 -8.83 14.42
CA SER A 96 -23.56 -8.48 13.71
C SER A 96 -24.50 -9.68 13.57
N THR A 97 -23.99 -10.87 13.21
CA THR A 97 -24.84 -12.08 13.13
C THR A 97 -25.39 -12.52 14.48
N MET A 98 -24.65 -12.31 15.58
CA MET A 98 -25.14 -12.61 16.93
C MET A 98 -26.19 -11.61 17.43
N MET A 99 -26.20 -10.39 16.89
CA MET A 99 -27.15 -9.33 17.23
C MET A 99 -28.43 -9.37 16.37
N ILE A 100 -28.45 -10.12 15.28
CA ILE A 100 -29.62 -10.29 14.42
C ILE A 100 -30.55 -11.35 15.05
N SER A 101 -31.74 -10.93 15.48
CA SER A 101 -32.83 -11.85 15.89
C SER A 101 -33.19 -12.80 14.72
N PRO A 102 -33.46 -14.10 14.97
CA PRO A 102 -33.83 -15.06 13.93
C PRO A 102 -35.10 -14.69 13.15
N GLU A 103 -35.96 -13.81 13.68
CA GLU A 103 -37.13 -13.28 12.96
C GLU A 103 -36.76 -12.40 11.75
N ILE A 104 -35.55 -11.83 11.72
CA ILE A 104 -35.09 -10.88 10.69
C ILE A 104 -34.64 -11.61 9.42
N LEU A 105 -34.17 -12.86 9.54
CA LEU A 105 -33.76 -13.70 8.42
C LEU A 105 -34.93 -14.13 7.51
N HIS A 106 -36.17 -13.88 7.93
CA HIS A 106 -37.40 -14.22 7.20
C HIS A 106 -38.16 -13.00 6.64
N LEU A 107 -37.64 -11.78 6.82
CA LEU A 107 -38.29 -10.57 6.35
C LEU A 107 -37.72 -10.11 5.01
N ASN A 108 -38.62 -9.83 4.07
CA ASN A 108 -38.31 -9.25 2.77
C ASN A 108 -37.83 -7.80 3.02
N PRO A 109 -36.57 -7.44 2.74
CA PRO A 109 -36.02 -6.16 3.15
C PRO A 109 -36.61 -5.02 2.30
N THR A 110 -37.59 -4.29 2.85
CA THR A 110 -38.03 -3.01 2.29
C THR A 110 -37.21 -1.85 2.86
N ALA A 111 -37.10 -0.74 2.13
CA ALA A 111 -36.34 0.44 2.53
C ALA A 111 -36.81 1.05 3.87
N GLU A 112 -38.10 0.91 4.19
CA GLU A 112 -38.70 1.36 5.47
C GLU A 112 -38.21 0.55 6.67
N MET A 113 -37.97 -0.77 6.52
CA MET A 113 -37.37 -1.56 7.60
C MET A 113 -35.91 -1.18 7.84
N ALA A 114 -35.14 -0.90 6.79
CA ALA A 114 -33.75 -0.47 6.91
C ALA A 114 -33.63 0.87 7.68
N LEU A 115 -34.56 1.79 7.46
CA LEU A 115 -34.68 3.02 8.25
C LEU A 115 -35.11 2.74 9.70
N GLY A 116 -36.06 1.82 9.92
CA GLY A 116 -36.45 1.37 11.25
C GLY A 116 -35.30 0.73 12.07
N TYR A 117 -34.32 0.10 11.43
CA TYR A 117 -33.11 -0.39 12.10
C TYR A 117 -32.16 0.72 12.54
N LEU A 118 -32.11 1.83 11.81
CA LEU A 118 -31.32 3.02 12.16
C LEU A 118 -31.96 3.84 13.28
N GLU A 119 -33.28 3.73 13.45
CA GLU A 119 -34.03 4.39 14.54
C GLU A 119 -34.21 3.49 15.78
N GLY A 120 -33.89 2.20 15.68
CA GLY A 120 -34.03 1.24 16.77
C GLY A 120 -32.93 1.29 17.84
N ILE A 121 -33.18 0.65 18.98
CA ILE A 121 -32.25 0.52 20.12
C ILE A 121 -30.88 -0.07 19.70
N TRP A 122 -30.85 -0.82 18.59
CA TRP A 122 -29.65 -1.47 18.05
C TRP A 122 -28.76 -0.57 17.19
N ALA A 123 -29.23 0.63 16.82
CA ALA A 123 -28.47 1.57 15.99
C ALA A 123 -27.19 2.07 16.68
N ILE A 124 -27.25 2.37 17.98
CA ILE A 124 -26.11 2.88 18.75
C ILE A 124 -24.98 1.82 18.84
N PRO A 125 -25.24 0.56 19.25
CA PRO A 125 -24.23 -0.50 19.19
C PRO A 125 -23.66 -0.74 17.79
N ALA A 126 -24.49 -0.74 16.75
CA ALA A 126 -24.02 -0.93 15.38
C ALA A 126 -23.12 0.22 14.89
N MET A 127 -23.49 1.47 15.19
CA MET A 127 -22.70 2.65 14.83
C MET A 127 -21.38 2.72 15.59
N THR A 128 -21.39 2.40 16.90
CA THR A 128 -20.16 2.34 17.70
C THR A 128 -19.22 1.24 17.22
N ALA A 129 -19.75 0.07 16.85
CA ALA A 129 -18.99 -1.01 16.22
C ALA A 129 -18.36 -0.57 14.89
N LEU A 130 -19.14 0.10 14.02
CA LEU A 130 -18.64 0.64 12.75
C LEU A 130 -17.53 1.68 12.95
N VAL A 131 -17.68 2.59 13.91
CA VAL A 131 -16.64 3.57 14.27
C VAL A 131 -15.39 2.87 14.78
N ALA A 132 -15.53 1.85 15.64
CA ALA A 132 -14.39 1.09 16.15
C ALA A 132 -13.62 0.37 15.02
N VAL A 133 -14.32 -0.19 14.05
CA VAL A 133 -13.72 -0.79 12.84
C VAL A 133 -12.96 0.23 12.04
N PHE A 134 -13.61 1.37 11.75
CA PHE A 134 -13.01 2.45 10.98
C PHE A 134 -11.71 2.94 11.65
N LEU A 135 -11.75 3.19 12.96
CA LEU A 135 -10.57 3.62 13.71
C LEU A 135 -9.49 2.53 13.76
N SER A 136 -9.86 1.27 13.85
CA SER A 136 -8.92 0.14 13.81
C SER A 136 -8.21 0.02 12.46
N VAL A 137 -8.95 0.16 11.36
CA VAL A 137 -8.41 0.22 10.00
C VAL A 137 -7.45 1.40 9.83
N CYS A 138 -7.85 2.58 10.32
CA CYS A 138 -6.99 3.77 10.31
C CYS A 138 -5.71 3.55 11.13
N SER A 139 -5.81 2.88 12.28
CA SER A 139 -4.69 2.61 13.18
C SER A 139 -3.67 1.67 12.52
N ILE A 140 -4.14 0.56 11.94
CA ILE A 140 -3.29 -0.37 11.18
C ILE A 140 -2.59 0.40 10.06
N ARG A 141 -3.34 1.15 9.25
CA ARG A 141 -2.77 1.88 8.12
C ARG A 141 -1.72 2.90 8.57
N ALA A 142 -2.04 3.74 9.55
CA ALA A 142 -1.13 4.75 10.08
C ALA A 142 0.16 4.14 10.65
N SER A 143 0.05 3.01 11.35
CA SER A 143 1.20 2.31 11.92
C SER A 143 2.17 1.74 10.87
N LEU A 144 1.67 1.47 9.66
CA LEU A 144 2.44 0.91 8.55
C LEU A 144 3.00 1.99 7.60
N LEU A 145 2.52 3.24 7.65
CA LEU A 145 2.97 4.28 6.70
C LEU A 145 4.48 4.54 6.74
N VAL A 146 5.09 4.63 7.92
CA VAL A 146 6.55 4.84 8.05
C VAL A 146 7.34 3.59 7.63
N PRO A 147 7.02 2.37 8.09
CA PRO A 147 7.67 1.16 7.58
C PRO A 147 7.56 1.02 6.06
N ILE A 148 6.41 1.35 5.47
CA ILE A 148 6.19 1.40 4.03
C ILE A 148 7.12 2.44 3.39
N ALA A 149 7.25 3.63 3.97
CA ALA A 149 8.18 4.65 3.48
C ALA A 149 9.64 4.16 3.48
N SER A 150 10.09 3.54 4.57
CA SER A 150 11.43 2.95 4.68
C SER A 150 11.65 1.85 3.65
N ALA A 151 10.67 0.96 3.47
CA ALA A 151 10.71 -0.09 2.46
C ALA A 151 10.77 0.48 1.03
N SER A 152 10.14 1.63 0.77
CA SER A 152 10.12 2.27 -0.55
C SER A 152 11.51 2.73 -1.02
N ILE A 153 12.37 3.12 -0.07
CA ILE A 153 13.75 3.58 -0.28
C ILE A 153 14.77 2.46 -0.06
N GLY A 154 14.41 1.44 0.74
CA GLY A 154 15.31 0.35 1.13
C GLY A 154 16.26 0.72 2.28
N ARG A 155 15.96 1.80 3.01
CA ARG A 155 16.74 2.25 4.18
C ARG A 155 15.81 2.74 5.28
N ASP A 156 16.22 2.48 6.51
CA ASP A 156 15.58 3.04 7.70
C ASP A 156 15.92 4.54 7.85
N PRO A 157 15.12 5.33 8.60
CA PRO A 157 15.40 6.75 8.87
C PRO A 157 16.78 6.98 9.50
N ASP A 158 17.29 6.02 10.27
CA ASP A 158 18.62 6.09 10.91
C ASP A 158 19.79 5.91 9.92
N GLY A 159 19.51 5.60 8.65
CA GLY A 159 20.50 5.33 7.60
C GLY A 159 20.92 3.86 7.49
N LEU A 160 20.41 2.98 8.34
CA LEU A 160 20.67 1.54 8.31
C LEU A 160 19.90 0.85 7.17
N PRO A 161 20.33 -0.36 6.74
CA PRO A 161 19.57 -1.17 5.80
C PRO A 161 18.15 -1.41 6.30
N TYR A 162 17.18 -1.37 5.39
CA TYR A 162 15.76 -1.54 5.71
C TYR A 162 15.50 -2.79 6.55
N THR A 163 14.81 -2.60 7.67
CA THR A 163 14.35 -3.69 8.54
C THR A 163 12.82 -3.68 8.61
N PRO A 164 12.14 -4.82 8.30
CA PRO A 164 10.69 -4.89 8.38
C PRO A 164 10.14 -4.46 9.74
N PHE A 165 9.08 -3.65 9.73
CA PHE A 165 8.39 -3.11 10.92
C PHE A 165 9.24 -2.27 11.87
N ARG A 166 10.47 -1.92 11.51
CA ARG A 166 11.22 -0.94 12.29
C ARG A 166 10.50 0.41 12.21
N HIS A 167 10.45 1.13 13.35
CA HIS A 167 9.68 2.36 13.52
C HIS A 167 8.16 2.18 13.32
N PHE A 168 7.64 0.96 13.56
CA PHE A 168 6.20 0.75 13.69
C PHE A 168 5.62 1.72 14.73
N ARG A 169 4.54 2.42 14.38
CA ARG A 169 3.91 3.50 15.20
C ARG A 169 4.76 4.74 15.43
N ALA A 170 5.89 4.91 14.74
CA ALA A 170 6.60 6.19 14.80
C ALA A 170 5.73 7.29 14.15
N SER A 171 5.68 8.45 14.80
CA SER A 171 4.79 9.56 14.40
C SER A 171 3.30 9.14 14.27
N PHE A 172 2.85 8.18 15.08
CA PHE A 172 1.50 7.61 14.97
C PHE A 172 0.39 8.67 15.03
N GLY A 173 0.43 9.59 15.99
CA GLY A 173 -0.60 10.62 16.17
C GLY A 173 -0.94 11.41 14.89
N PRO A 174 0.02 12.15 14.31
CA PRO A 174 -0.22 12.91 13.08
C PRO A 174 -0.58 12.01 11.88
N LEU A 175 0.03 10.83 11.76
CA LEU A 175 -0.27 9.88 10.68
C LEU A 175 -1.67 9.27 10.80
N PHE A 176 -2.13 9.04 12.03
CA PHE A 176 -3.47 8.53 12.34
C PHE A 176 -4.52 9.58 12.00
N ALA A 177 -4.33 10.82 12.46
CA ALA A 177 -5.20 11.95 12.11
C ALA A 177 -5.27 12.16 10.59
N LEU A 178 -4.13 12.10 9.90
CA LEU A 178 -4.07 12.21 8.44
C LEU A 178 -4.79 11.05 7.74
N THR A 179 -4.67 9.82 8.26
CA THR A 179 -5.35 8.65 7.69
C THR A 179 -6.86 8.77 7.86
N ILE A 180 -7.33 9.21 9.03
CA ILE A 180 -8.76 9.52 9.26
C ILE A 180 -9.23 10.58 8.28
N LEU A 181 -8.50 11.69 8.15
CA LEU A 181 -8.86 12.79 7.25
C LEU A 181 -8.91 12.34 5.79
N SER A 182 -7.96 11.50 5.37
CA SER A 182 -7.91 10.92 4.03
C SER A 182 -9.14 10.05 3.75
N TYR A 183 -9.47 9.09 4.62
CA TYR A 183 -10.61 8.21 4.39
C TYR A 183 -11.96 8.91 4.57
N LEU A 184 -12.11 9.70 5.63
CA LEU A 184 -13.35 10.44 5.88
C LEU A 184 -13.58 11.49 4.79
N GLY A 185 -12.54 12.21 4.38
CA GLY A 185 -12.60 13.16 3.28
C GLY A 185 -13.01 12.49 1.97
N ALA A 186 -12.43 11.34 1.65
CA ALA A 186 -12.82 10.57 0.46
C ALA A 186 -14.29 10.15 0.51
N SER A 187 -14.74 9.59 1.65
CA SER A 187 -16.13 9.17 1.84
C SER A 187 -17.11 10.33 1.69
N ILE A 188 -16.81 11.49 2.29
CA ILE A 188 -17.64 12.70 2.15
C ILE A 188 -17.70 13.15 0.70
N LEU A 189 -16.57 13.18 0.00
CA LEU A 189 -16.51 13.56 -1.42
C LEU A 189 -17.29 12.59 -2.31
N TYR A 190 -17.21 11.27 -2.07
CA TYR A 190 -18.01 10.30 -2.81
C TYR A 190 -19.51 10.52 -2.61
N VAL A 191 -19.96 10.68 -1.35
CA VAL A 191 -21.36 10.95 -1.04
C VAL A 191 -21.81 12.26 -1.68
N LEU A 192 -20.97 13.30 -1.64
CA LEU A 192 -21.26 14.59 -2.27
C LEU A 192 -21.42 14.47 -3.78
N VAL A 193 -20.56 13.70 -4.46
CA VAL A 193 -20.67 13.47 -5.91
C VAL A 193 -21.98 12.74 -6.24
N VAL A 194 -22.36 11.73 -5.45
CA VAL A 194 -23.65 11.03 -5.63
C VAL A 194 -24.82 11.97 -5.39
N ALA A 195 -24.79 12.76 -4.30
CA ALA A 195 -25.83 13.73 -3.99
C ALA A 195 -25.97 14.80 -5.09
N LEU A 196 -24.85 15.27 -5.65
CA LEU A 196 -24.84 16.20 -6.78
C LEU A 196 -25.40 15.56 -8.04
N ALA A 197 -25.08 14.29 -8.33
CA ALA A 197 -25.65 13.57 -9.47
C ALA A 197 -27.18 13.39 -9.33
N ILE A 198 -27.68 13.20 -8.11
CA ILE A 198 -29.13 13.16 -7.84
C ILE A 198 -29.73 14.56 -8.04
N ALA A 199 -29.14 15.59 -7.43
CA ALA A 199 -29.64 16.96 -7.49
C ALA A 199 -29.62 17.56 -8.91
N SER A 200 -28.68 17.13 -9.77
CA SER A 200 -28.58 17.55 -11.17
C SER A 200 -29.51 16.78 -12.11
N GLY A 201 -30.28 15.81 -11.62
CA GLY A 201 -31.15 14.95 -12.44
C GLY A 201 -30.40 13.84 -13.19
N MET A 202 -29.09 13.67 -12.98
CA MET A 202 -28.29 12.62 -13.62
C MET A 202 -28.58 11.21 -13.08
N ALA A 203 -29.32 11.08 -11.98
CA ALA A 203 -29.65 9.79 -11.37
C ALA A 203 -30.42 8.87 -12.34
N GLU A 204 -31.39 9.41 -13.08
CA GLU A 204 -32.16 8.62 -14.06
C GLU A 204 -31.28 8.17 -15.23
N THR A 205 -30.38 9.04 -15.69
CA THR A 205 -29.39 8.70 -16.73
C THR A 205 -28.48 7.57 -16.27
N LEU A 206 -27.92 7.66 -15.05
CA LEU A 206 -27.06 6.62 -14.47
C LEU A 206 -27.79 5.29 -14.28
N ALA A 207 -29.06 5.31 -13.89
CA ALA A 207 -29.88 4.11 -13.78
C ALA A 207 -30.12 3.46 -15.16
N GLY A 208 -30.43 4.27 -16.17
CA GLY A 208 -30.55 3.82 -17.56
C GLY A 208 -29.25 3.23 -18.10
N ASP A 209 -28.11 3.88 -17.80
CA ASP A 209 -26.78 3.42 -18.16
C ASP A 209 -26.43 2.05 -17.56
N LEU A 210 -26.78 1.82 -16.29
CA LEU A 210 -26.59 0.51 -15.64
C LEU A 210 -27.47 -0.58 -16.28
N GLN A 211 -28.70 -0.24 -16.66
CA GLN A 211 -29.58 -1.15 -17.38
C GLN A 211 -29.01 -1.46 -18.77
N GLU A 212 -28.40 -0.47 -19.43
CA GLU A 212 -27.73 -0.65 -20.70
C GLU A 212 -26.52 -1.58 -20.61
N ILE A 213 -25.68 -1.45 -19.57
CA ILE A 213 -24.60 -2.42 -19.28
C ILE A 213 -25.18 -3.84 -19.15
N THR A 214 -26.30 -3.97 -18.46
CA THR A 214 -26.97 -5.26 -18.29
C THR A 214 -27.44 -5.84 -19.63
N ASN A 215 -27.96 -5.00 -20.52
CA ASN A 215 -28.37 -5.40 -21.86
C ASN A 215 -27.17 -5.78 -22.74
N MET A 216 -26.06 -5.04 -22.66
CA MET A 216 -24.81 -5.40 -23.35
C MET A 216 -24.26 -6.74 -22.84
N ALA A 217 -24.27 -6.97 -21.53
CA ALA A 217 -23.82 -8.23 -20.93
C ALA A 217 -24.68 -9.43 -21.35
N ARG A 218 -25.98 -9.21 -21.61
CA ARG A 218 -26.91 -10.23 -22.11
C ARG A 218 -26.87 -10.40 -23.63
N GLY A 219 -26.08 -9.59 -24.35
CA GLY A 219 -26.03 -9.58 -25.80
C GLY A 219 -27.27 -9.00 -26.49
N THR A 220 -28.14 -8.31 -25.75
CA THR A 220 -29.36 -7.67 -26.28
C THR A 220 -29.12 -6.24 -26.77
N ALA A 221 -27.93 -5.68 -26.52
CA ALA A 221 -27.50 -4.37 -27.01
C ALA A 221 -26.05 -4.43 -27.55
N PRO A 222 -25.68 -3.58 -28.53
CA PRO A 222 -24.32 -3.51 -29.05
C PRO A 222 -23.35 -2.98 -27.98
N ILE A 223 -22.13 -3.51 -27.95
CA ILE A 223 -21.08 -3.05 -27.04
C ILE A 223 -20.69 -1.61 -27.40
N ARG A 224 -20.94 -0.67 -26.50
CA ARG A 224 -20.54 0.74 -26.63
C ARG A 224 -20.07 1.32 -25.30
N ALA A 225 -19.24 2.35 -25.39
CA ALA A 225 -18.78 3.07 -24.21
C ALA A 225 -19.88 3.98 -23.66
N ILE A 226 -20.16 3.86 -22.36
CA ILE A 226 -21.11 4.72 -21.66
C ILE A 226 -20.33 5.84 -20.96
N TRP A 227 -20.30 7.01 -21.59
CA TRP A 227 -19.44 8.13 -21.20
C TRP A 227 -19.77 8.73 -19.83
N SER A 228 -21.04 8.73 -19.45
CA SER A 228 -21.54 9.17 -18.13
C SER A 228 -20.98 8.30 -16.99
N LEU A 229 -21.06 6.97 -17.13
CA LEU A 229 -20.46 6.04 -16.17
C LEU A 229 -18.93 6.13 -16.15
N LEU A 230 -18.31 6.31 -17.32
CA LEU A 230 -16.87 6.54 -17.39
C LEU A 230 -16.46 7.84 -16.69
N ALA A 231 -17.21 8.92 -16.88
CA ALA A 231 -16.95 10.20 -16.23
C ALA A 231 -17.10 10.09 -14.71
N LEU A 232 -18.17 9.44 -14.23
CA LEU A 232 -18.38 9.17 -12.80
C LEU A 232 -17.23 8.34 -12.22
N TYR A 233 -16.82 7.28 -12.92
CA TYR A 233 -15.67 6.46 -12.55
C TYR A 233 -14.38 7.28 -12.45
N VAL A 234 -14.10 8.14 -13.44
CA VAL A 234 -12.92 9.02 -13.43
C VAL A 234 -12.94 9.95 -12.22
N VAL A 235 -14.08 10.56 -11.89
CA VAL A 235 -14.22 11.42 -10.70
C VAL A 235 -13.94 10.62 -9.43
N PHE A 236 -14.47 9.40 -9.32
CA PHE A 236 -14.20 8.54 -8.17
C PHE A 236 -12.72 8.15 -8.06
N VAL A 237 -12.09 7.82 -9.17
CA VAL A 237 -10.65 7.53 -9.23
C VAL A 237 -9.84 8.77 -8.79
N LEU A 238 -10.21 9.98 -9.22
CA LEU A 238 -9.53 11.21 -8.82
C LEU A 238 -9.63 11.47 -7.31
N ILE A 239 -10.81 11.28 -6.71
CA ILE A 239 -11.00 11.37 -5.25
C ILE A 239 -10.14 10.32 -4.53
N GLY A 240 -10.14 9.08 -5.01
CA GLY A 240 -9.32 8.02 -4.48
C GLY A 240 -7.82 8.33 -4.56
N VAL A 241 -7.36 8.84 -5.70
CA VAL A 241 -5.97 9.28 -5.90
C VAL A 241 -5.61 10.43 -4.97
N TRP A 242 -6.49 11.42 -4.78
CA TRP A 242 -6.27 12.51 -3.83
C TRP A 242 -6.07 11.99 -2.40
N ALA A 243 -7.00 11.16 -1.92
CA ALA A 243 -6.94 10.59 -0.57
C ALA A 243 -5.67 9.75 -0.38
N PHE A 244 -5.34 8.96 -1.39
CA PHE A 244 -4.15 8.14 -1.45
C PHE A 244 -2.86 8.98 -1.44
N SER A 245 -2.80 10.07 -2.21
CA SER A 245 -1.65 10.98 -2.25
C SER A 245 -1.39 11.63 -0.89
N LEU A 246 -2.46 11.98 -0.13
CA LEU A 246 -2.30 12.48 1.24
C LEU A 246 -1.58 11.46 2.13
N GLN A 247 -1.97 10.18 2.07
CA GLN A 247 -1.33 9.13 2.88
C GLN A 247 0.14 8.93 2.48
N CYS A 248 0.44 8.99 1.18
CA CYS A 248 1.82 8.88 0.69
C CYS A 248 2.70 10.02 1.17
N ALA A 249 2.18 11.26 1.10
CA ALA A 249 2.84 12.45 1.60
C ALA A 249 3.06 12.36 3.12
N GLY A 250 2.04 11.92 3.87
CA GLY A 250 2.15 11.67 5.30
C GLY A 250 3.27 10.68 5.63
N GLY A 251 3.32 9.53 4.95
CA GLY A 251 4.38 8.54 5.13
C GLY A 251 5.78 9.09 4.82
N ALA A 252 5.92 9.86 3.73
CA ALA A 252 7.19 10.50 3.37
C ALA A 252 7.64 11.54 4.41
N LEU A 253 6.75 12.42 4.86
CA LEU A 253 7.04 13.42 5.88
C LEU A 253 7.36 12.78 7.24
N GLY A 254 6.62 11.72 7.62
CA GLY A 254 6.90 10.95 8.82
C GLY A 254 8.30 10.33 8.79
N TYR A 255 8.72 9.79 7.64
CA TYR A 255 10.07 9.29 7.43
C TYR A 255 11.14 10.39 7.55
N LEU A 256 10.94 11.52 6.87
CA LEU A 256 11.88 12.65 6.88
C LEU A 256 12.06 13.23 8.29
N HIS A 257 10.96 13.39 9.02
CA HIS A 257 11.01 13.87 10.40
C HIS A 257 11.84 12.95 11.30
N LEU A 258 11.70 11.63 11.16
CA LEU A 258 12.50 10.67 11.92
C LEU A 258 13.97 10.68 11.50
N LYS A 259 14.24 10.88 10.21
CA LYS A 259 15.59 11.01 9.68
C LYS A 259 16.30 12.25 10.27
N GLU A 260 15.63 13.40 10.30
CA GLU A 260 16.13 14.63 10.92
C GLU A 260 16.38 14.44 12.43
N GLN A 261 15.48 13.75 13.13
CA GLN A 261 15.68 13.40 14.55
C GLN A 261 16.89 12.48 14.74
N ALA A 262 17.11 11.50 13.86
CA ALA A 262 18.25 10.61 13.94
C ALA A 262 19.58 11.35 13.64
N GLU A 263 19.57 12.28 12.69
CA GLU A 263 20.72 13.11 12.34
C GLU A 263 21.09 14.10 13.46
N SER A 264 20.11 14.72 14.11
CA SER A 264 20.33 15.60 15.27
C SER A 264 20.75 14.85 16.54
N LYS A 265 20.33 13.59 16.70
CA LYS A 265 20.74 12.72 17.82
C LYS A 265 22.11 12.09 17.62
N LYS A 266 22.66 12.06 16.40
CA LYS A 266 24.07 11.73 16.24
C LYS A 266 24.84 12.81 16.98
N PRO A 267 25.50 12.51 18.12
CA PRO A 267 26.33 13.51 18.75
C PRO A 267 27.28 14.03 17.66
N LEU A 268 27.57 15.33 17.71
CA LEU A 268 28.84 15.86 17.23
C LEU A 268 29.94 15.07 17.97
N MET A 269 30.14 13.81 17.60
CA MET A 269 31.40 13.14 17.83
C MET A 269 32.35 14.02 17.06
N ALA A 270 33.05 14.82 17.85
CA ALA A 270 34.22 15.60 17.52
C ALA A 270 34.81 15.03 16.25
N SER A 271 34.89 15.88 15.21
CA SER A 271 35.90 15.79 14.16
C SER A 271 36.77 14.57 14.40
N GLN A 272 36.39 13.41 13.84
CA GLN A 272 37.29 12.28 13.90
C GLN A 272 38.62 12.86 13.44
N PRO A 273 39.71 12.73 14.23
CA PRO A 273 41.01 13.20 13.79
C PRO A 273 41.14 12.63 12.40
N LYS A 274 41.18 13.53 11.42
CA LYS A 274 41.28 13.23 9.99
C LYS A 274 42.17 12.00 9.92
N PRO A 275 41.67 10.83 9.45
CA PRO A 275 42.37 9.57 9.61
C PRO A 275 43.81 9.86 9.23
N GLN A 276 44.70 9.77 10.23
CA GLN A 276 46.11 10.07 10.03
C GLN A 276 46.44 9.33 8.74
N PRO A 277 46.87 10.04 7.68
CA PRO A 277 47.15 9.40 6.42
C PRO A 277 48.04 8.24 6.78
N THR A 278 47.55 7.02 6.53
CA THR A 278 48.29 5.81 6.79
C THR A 278 49.67 6.10 6.23
N PRO A 279 50.75 6.02 7.03
CA PRO A 279 52.08 6.23 6.49
C PRO A 279 52.11 5.41 5.21
N LEU A 280 52.38 6.08 4.08
CA LEU A 280 52.53 5.39 2.80
C LEU A 280 53.31 4.12 3.11
N PRO A 281 52.82 2.94 2.69
CA PRO A 281 53.57 1.72 2.91
C PRO A 281 54.98 2.06 2.45
N ILE A 282 55.93 2.05 3.38
CA ILE A 282 57.33 2.12 3.02
C ILE A 282 57.40 1.03 1.96
N GLU A 283 57.70 1.41 0.72
CA GLU A 283 58.05 0.46 -0.32
C GLU A 283 59.20 -0.34 0.29
N GLN A 284 58.85 -1.43 0.97
CA GLN A 284 59.79 -2.49 1.23
C GLN A 284 60.19 -2.88 -0.18
N SER A 285 61.41 -2.49 -0.51
CA SER A 285 62.15 -2.84 -1.72
C SER A 285 62.33 -4.35 -1.75
N GLY A 286 61.21 -5.07 -1.85
CA GLY A 286 61.20 -6.44 -2.28
C GLY A 286 61.76 -6.45 -3.70
N PRO A 287 62.64 -7.40 -4.04
CA PRO A 287 63.13 -7.55 -5.39
C PRO A 287 61.92 -7.64 -6.33
N ARG A 288 61.84 -6.72 -7.31
CA ARG A 288 60.82 -6.74 -8.36
C ARG A 288 61.08 -7.97 -9.22
N LEU A 289 60.56 -9.11 -8.79
CA LEU A 289 60.62 -10.35 -9.55
C LEU A 289 59.83 -10.14 -10.83
N SER A 290 60.49 -10.38 -11.96
CA SER A 290 59.87 -10.33 -13.27
C SER A 290 58.75 -11.38 -13.37
N PRO A 291 57.75 -11.17 -14.24
CA PRO A 291 56.68 -12.15 -14.47
C PRO A 291 57.20 -13.55 -14.84
N GLU A 292 58.40 -13.61 -15.42
CA GLU A 292 59.08 -14.85 -15.82
C GLU A 292 59.67 -15.58 -14.61
N GLU A 293 60.28 -14.87 -13.66
CA GLU A 293 60.78 -15.46 -12.40
C GLU A 293 59.64 -15.99 -11.53
N LEU A 294 58.49 -15.32 -11.52
CA LEU A 294 57.29 -15.80 -10.84
C LEU A 294 56.74 -17.09 -11.48
N ARG A 295 56.82 -17.23 -12.81
CA ARG A 295 56.47 -18.47 -13.50
C ARG A 295 57.48 -19.58 -13.23
N ALA A 296 58.77 -19.26 -13.20
CA ALA A 296 59.84 -20.22 -12.87
C ALA A 296 59.68 -20.76 -11.44
N MET A 297 59.37 -19.89 -10.47
CA MET A 297 59.13 -20.31 -9.08
C MET A 297 57.86 -21.16 -8.91
N ARG A 298 56.81 -20.93 -9.70
CA ARG A 298 55.66 -21.84 -9.69
C ARG A 298 56.00 -23.21 -10.26
N LYS A 299 56.81 -23.23 -11.32
CA LYS A 299 57.20 -24.48 -11.99
C LYS A 299 58.13 -25.33 -11.10
N SER A 300 59.05 -24.70 -10.36
CA SER A 300 59.94 -25.43 -9.44
C SER A 300 59.21 -26.03 -8.24
N ARG A 301 58.16 -25.37 -7.72
CA ARG A 301 57.33 -25.92 -6.64
C ARG A 301 56.47 -27.12 -7.08
N GLN A 302 56.12 -27.19 -8.36
CA GLN A 302 55.36 -28.32 -8.91
C GLN A 302 56.24 -29.53 -9.20
N SER A 303 57.54 -29.35 -9.46
CA SER A 303 58.47 -30.45 -9.74
C SER A 303 59.12 -31.07 -8.50
N GLY A 304 58.97 -30.47 -7.31
CA GLY A 304 59.60 -30.93 -6.06
C GLY A 304 58.68 -31.71 -5.12
N GLY A 305 57.50 -32.12 -5.57
CA GLY A 305 56.47 -32.80 -4.75
C GLY A 305 56.22 -34.27 -5.11
N GLY A 306 57.22 -34.97 -5.67
CA GLY A 306 57.17 -36.39 -6.00
C GLY A 306 58.21 -37.19 -5.21
#